data_AF-A0A392SV68-F1
#
_entry.id   AF-A0A392SV68-F1
#
_cell.length_a   1.000
_cell.length_b   1.000
_cell.length_c   1.000
_cell.angle_alpha   90.00
_cell.angle_beta   90.00
_cell.angle_gamma   90.00
#
_symmetry.space_group_name_H-M   'P 1'
#
loop_
_entity.id
_entity.type
_entity.pdbx_description
1 polymer ?
#
loop_
_entity_poly.entity_id
_entity_poly.type
_entity_poly.pdbx_seq_one_letter_code
_entity_poly.pdbx_strand_id
1 'polypeptide(L)'
;VSQKVSRRAPVDVVIVLDVGGAMSGQKLRLMKNAMRLVISSMNATDRLSIVAFSGGSKRLLPLKRMTGSGQRSARRIVEALAAIDQSREGVPAKNDAL
;
A
#
# COMPACT_ATOMS: atom_id res chain seq x y z
N VAL A 1 -9.22 25.34 -35.82
CA VAL A 1 -9.87 24.45 -34.83
C VAL A 1 -9.06 24.52 -33.55
N SER A 2 -9.62 25.06 -32.46
CA SER A 2 -8.93 25.10 -31.16
C SER A 2 -9.10 23.74 -30.48
N GLN A 3 -8.03 22.94 -30.42
CA GLN A 3 -8.06 21.66 -29.69
C GLN A 3 -8.20 21.95 -28.20
N LYS A 4 -9.34 21.56 -27.63
CA LYS A 4 -9.59 21.60 -26.19
C LYS A 4 -8.65 20.58 -25.54
N VAL A 5 -7.59 21.04 -24.88
CA VAL A 5 -6.72 20.16 -24.08
C VAL A 5 -7.57 19.54 -22.98
N SER A 6 -7.96 18.26 -23.15
CA SER A 6 -8.71 17.53 -22.14
C SER A 6 -7.77 17.20 -20.99
N ARG A 7 -7.87 17.96 -19.89
CA ARG A 7 -7.13 17.64 -18.67
C ARG A 7 -7.72 16.38 -18.06
N ARG A 8 -6.86 15.40 -17.76
CA ARG A 8 -7.22 14.20 -17.00
C ARG A 8 -7.84 14.62 -15.65
N ALA A 9 -8.98 14.06 -15.31
CA ALA A 9 -9.60 14.26 -13.99
C ALA A 9 -8.70 13.67 -12.88
N PRO A 10 -8.60 14.30 -11.69
CA PRO A 10 -7.92 13.70 -10.55
C PRO A 10 -8.55 12.36 -10.15
N VAL A 11 -7.75 11.43 -9.64
CA VAL A 11 -8.24 10.13 -9.15
C VAL A 11 -7.85 9.87 -7.71
N ASP A 12 -8.66 9.06 -7.04
CA ASP A 12 -8.36 8.49 -5.73
C ASP A 12 -8.08 7.01 -5.87
N VAL A 13 -6.93 6.58 -5.38
CA VAL A 13 -6.50 5.19 -5.41
C VAL A 13 -6.33 4.70 -3.97
N VAL A 14 -6.95 3.57 -3.65
CA VAL A 14 -6.71 2.83 -2.41
C VAL A 14 -6.05 1.51 -2.78
N ILE A 15 -4.83 1.29 -2.30
CA ILE A 15 -4.09 0.05 -2.57
C ILE A 15 -4.01 -0.76 -1.29
N VAL A 16 -4.43 -2.01 -1.38
CA VAL A 16 -4.42 -2.99 -0.30
C VAL A 16 -3.32 -4.00 -0.61
N LEU A 17 -2.28 -4.03 0.23
CA LEU A 17 -1.04 -4.78 0.01
C LEU A 17 -0.96 -5.97 0.96
N ASP A 18 -0.79 -7.17 0.41
CA ASP A 18 -0.51 -8.36 1.21
C ASP A 18 0.91 -8.25 1.80
N VAL A 19 1.00 -8.44 3.12
CA VAL A 19 2.25 -8.48 3.87
C VAL A 19 2.40 -9.79 4.67
N GLY A 20 1.68 -10.85 4.31
CA GLY A 20 1.87 -12.18 4.92
C GLY A 20 3.23 -12.80 4.62
N GLY A 21 3.59 -13.88 5.32
CA GLY A 21 4.91 -14.53 5.19
C GLY A 21 5.29 -14.94 3.77
N ALA A 22 4.30 -15.28 2.93
CA ALA A 22 4.50 -15.60 1.51
C ALA A 22 4.96 -14.40 0.67
N MET A 23 4.73 -13.18 1.13
CA MET A 23 5.17 -11.92 0.52
C MET A 23 6.58 -11.53 0.99
N SER A 24 7.49 -12.49 1.09
CA SER A 24 8.89 -12.31 1.50
C SER A 24 9.85 -12.36 0.29
N GLY A 25 11.13 -12.03 0.53
CA GLY A 25 12.20 -12.15 -0.46
C GLY A 25 11.91 -11.38 -1.77
N GLN A 26 11.93 -12.09 -2.90
CA GLN A 26 11.78 -11.49 -4.22
C GLN A 26 10.38 -10.89 -4.44
N LYS A 27 9.31 -11.52 -3.92
CA LYS A 27 7.94 -11.03 -4.07
C LYS A 27 7.77 -9.66 -3.40
N LEU A 28 8.33 -9.49 -2.20
CA LEU A 28 8.35 -8.20 -1.51
C LEU A 28 9.09 -7.13 -2.33
N ARG A 29 10.28 -7.46 -2.85
CA ARG A 29 11.07 -6.52 -3.66
C ARG A 29 10.32 -6.09 -4.91
N LEU A 30 9.68 -7.03 -5.60
CA LEU A 30 8.91 -6.75 -6.81
C LEU A 30 7.70 -5.85 -6.49
N MET A 31 6.97 -6.14 -5.41
CA MET A 31 5.86 -5.29 -4.96
C MET A 31 6.32 -3.88 -4.62
N LYS A 32 7.43 -3.71 -3.88
CA LYS A 32 8.00 -2.39 -3.59
C LYS A 32 8.36 -1.64 -4.88
N ASN A 33 8.97 -2.31 -5.86
CA ASN A 33 9.30 -1.70 -7.15
C ASN A 33 8.04 -1.28 -7.92
N ALA A 34 7.00 -2.12 -7.97
CA ALA A 34 5.73 -1.78 -8.60
C ALA A 34 5.09 -0.56 -7.92
N MET A 35 5.10 -0.52 -6.58
CA MET A 35 4.57 0.62 -5.84
C MET A 35 5.37 1.91 -6.08
N ARG A 36 6.69 1.84 -6.24
CA ARG A 36 7.49 3.00 -6.66
C ARG A 36 7.07 3.52 -8.04
N LEU A 37 6.73 2.64 -8.97
CA LEU A 37 6.24 3.04 -10.30
C LEU A 37 4.86 3.71 -10.20
N VAL A 38 3.93 3.11 -9.45
CA VAL A 38 2.60 3.69 -9.19
C VAL A 38 2.73 5.09 -8.58
N ILE A 39 3.54 5.25 -7.53
CA ILE A 39 3.73 6.56 -6.89
C ILE A 39 4.35 7.58 -7.85
N SER A 40 5.24 7.13 -8.75
CA SER A 40 5.88 8.01 -9.75
C SER A 40 4.93 8.44 -10.86
N SER A 41 3.90 7.64 -11.18
CA SER A 41 2.97 7.93 -12.29
C SER A 41 1.78 8.80 -11.87
N MET A 42 1.59 9.04 -10.57
CA MET A 42 0.47 9.83 -10.04
C MET A 42 0.76 11.34 -10.10
N ASN A 43 -0.27 12.11 -10.47
CA ASN A 43 -0.20 13.57 -10.50
C ASN A 43 -0.37 14.17 -9.09
N ALA A 44 0.07 15.42 -8.90
CA ALA A 44 -0.04 16.12 -7.62
C ALA A 44 -1.50 16.30 -7.11
N THR A 45 -2.47 16.25 -8.02
CA THR A 45 -3.91 16.30 -7.71
C THR A 45 -4.50 14.94 -7.36
N ASP A 46 -3.83 13.84 -7.72
CA ASP A 46 -4.28 12.49 -7.38
C ASP A 46 -4.06 12.21 -5.90
N ARG A 47 -4.84 11.29 -5.33
CA ARG A 47 -4.71 10.88 -3.94
C ARG A 47 -4.48 9.38 -3.82
N LEU A 48 -3.59 8.98 -2.91
CA LEU A 48 -3.26 7.59 -2.61
C LEU A 48 -3.52 7.28 -1.13
N SER A 49 -4.14 6.14 -0.86
CA SER A 49 -4.19 5.49 0.45
C SER A 49 -3.52 4.12 0.36
N ILE A 50 -2.78 3.74 1.40
CA ILE A 50 -2.09 2.43 1.48
C ILE A 50 -2.60 1.69 2.70
N VAL A 51 -3.09 0.48 2.49
CA VAL A 51 -3.52 -0.45 3.53
C VAL A 51 -2.65 -1.70 3.42
N ALA A 52 -2.06 -2.13 4.53
CA ALA A 52 -1.41 -3.43 4.61
C ALA A 52 -2.40 -4.45 5.17
N PHE A 53 -2.39 -5.68 4.65
CA PHE A 53 -3.21 -6.77 5.16
C PHE A 53 -2.42 -8.08 5.29
N SER A 54 -2.77 -8.86 6.30
CA SER A 54 -2.39 -10.27 6.46
C SER A 54 -3.51 -10.96 7.25
N GLY A 55 -3.28 -11.39 8.49
CA GLY A 55 -4.33 -11.85 9.41
C GLY A 55 -5.26 -10.73 9.91
N GLY A 56 -4.95 -9.47 9.61
CA GLY A 56 -5.78 -8.29 9.83
C GLY A 56 -5.33 -7.15 8.92
N SER A 57 -6.03 -6.01 8.94
CA SER A 57 -5.73 -4.86 8.08
C SER A 57 -5.32 -3.61 8.87
N LYS A 58 -4.33 -2.88 8.37
CA LYS A 58 -3.90 -1.59 8.94
C LYS A 58 -3.71 -0.55 7.83
N ARG A 59 -4.38 0.59 7.95
CA ARG A 59 -4.16 1.74 7.06
C ARG A 59 -2.86 2.44 7.45
N LEU A 60 -1.84 2.33 6.58
CA LEU A 60 -0.52 2.89 6.80
C LEU A 60 -0.41 4.34 6.31
N LEU A 61 -1.10 4.64 5.21
CA LEU A 61 -1.21 5.99 4.68
C LEU A 61 -2.70 6.33 4.50
N PRO A 62 -3.26 7.31 5.21
CA PRO A 62 -4.59 7.81 4.89
C PRO A 62 -4.59 8.49 3.52
N LEU A 63 -5.75 8.67 2.90
CA LEU A 63 -5.88 9.25 1.56
C LEU A 63 -5.16 10.61 1.47
N LYS A 64 -4.04 10.64 0.75
CA LYS A 64 -3.12 11.78 0.71
C LYS A 64 -2.85 12.20 -0.73
N ARG A 65 -2.84 13.49 -1.01
CA ARG A 65 -2.45 14.03 -2.32
C ARG A 65 -1.00 13.65 -2.66
N MET A 66 -0.75 13.25 -3.90
CA MET A 66 0.56 12.85 -4.41
C MET A 66 1.40 14.05 -4.89
N THR A 67 1.41 15.13 -4.09
CA THR A 67 2.41 16.19 -4.20
C THR A 67 3.81 15.64 -3.92
N GLY A 68 4.88 16.39 -4.16
CA GLY A 68 6.24 15.93 -3.87
C GLY A 68 6.44 15.42 -2.43
N SER A 69 5.83 16.04 -1.43
CA SER A 69 5.86 15.55 -0.04
C SER A 69 4.98 14.31 0.17
N GLY A 70 3.83 14.24 -0.50
CA GLY A 70 2.96 13.07 -0.54
C GLY A 70 3.65 11.83 -1.09
N GLN A 71 4.27 11.97 -2.27
CA GLN A 71 5.04 10.89 -2.89
C GLN A 71 6.22 10.45 -2.04
N ARG A 72 6.98 11.39 -1.43
CA ARG A 72 8.06 11.02 -0.50
C ARG A 72 7.55 10.24 0.71
N SER A 73 6.42 10.65 1.29
CA SER A 73 5.80 9.95 2.42
C SER A 73 5.35 8.54 2.04
N ALA A 74 4.69 8.39 0.88
CA ALA A 74 4.24 7.11 0.36
C ALA A 74 5.43 6.16 0.10
N ARG A 75 6.50 6.64 -0.54
CA ARG A 75 7.72 5.85 -0.78
C ARG A 75 8.33 5.36 0.52
N ARG A 76 8.45 6.21 1.55
CA ARG A 76 8.99 5.81 2.87
C ARG A 76 8.18 4.68 3.51
N ILE A 77 6.85 4.75 3.43
CA ILE A 77 5.97 3.70 3.94
C ILE A 77 6.19 2.39 3.17
N VAL A 78 6.24 2.45 1.83
CA VAL A 78 6.49 1.26 0.99
C VAL A 78 7.85 0.64 1.30
N GLU A 79 8.90 1.44 1.48
CA GLU A 79 10.22 0.93 1.84
C GLU A 79 10.24 0.23 3.21
N ALA A 80 9.45 0.74 4.17
CA ALA A 80 9.35 0.18 5.51
C ALA A 80 8.52 -1.11 5.59
N LEU A 81 7.83 -1.51 4.51
CA LEU A 81 7.06 -2.76 4.51
C LEU A 81 7.97 -3.97 4.69
N ALA A 82 7.56 -4.89 5.55
CA ALA A 82 8.18 -6.18 5.79
C ALA A 82 7.11 -7.27 5.73
N ALA A 83 7.50 -8.47 5.32
CA ALA A 83 6.64 -9.64 5.45
C ALA A 83 6.48 -9.96 6.94
N ILE A 84 5.24 -10.21 7.36
CA ILE A 84 4.90 -10.65 8.70
C ILE A 84 4.80 -12.17 8.62
N ASP A 85 5.80 -12.85 9.16
CA ASP A 85 5.68 -14.27 9.40
C ASP A 85 4.78 -14.49 10.62
N GLN A 86 3.53 -14.87 10.39
CA GLN A 86 2.72 -15.49 11.42
C GLN A 86 3.11 -16.97 11.48
N SER A 87 4.31 -17.27 11.98
CA SER A 87 4.50 -18.55 12.66
C SER A 87 3.56 -18.52 13.86
N ARG A 88 2.35 -19.06 13.69
CA ARG A 88 1.43 -19.31 14.81
C ARG A 88 2.09 -20.39 15.67
N GLU A 89 3.01 -20.01 16.55
CA GLU A 89 3.20 -20.81 17.77
C GLU A 89 1.86 -20.82 18.48
N GLY A 90 1.31 -22.03 18.62
CA GLY A 90 -0.06 -22.28 19.04
C GLY A 90 -0.36 -21.60 20.37
N VAL A 91 -1.19 -20.56 20.34
CA VAL A 91 -2.12 -20.32 21.43
C VAL A 91 -3.30 -21.24 21.15
N PRO A 92 -3.52 -22.32 21.93
CA PRO A 92 -4.72 -23.11 21.78
C PRO A 92 -5.90 -22.17 22.02
N ALA A 93 -6.84 -22.15 21.09
CA ALA A 93 -8.14 -21.55 21.35
C ALA A 93 -8.69 -22.22 22.60
N LYS A 94 -8.69 -21.49 23.72
CA LYS A 94 -9.51 -21.84 24.87
C LYS A 94 -10.95 -21.69 24.40
N ASN A 95 -11.49 -22.78 23.85
CA ASN A 95 -12.92 -23.01 23.92
C ASN A 95 -13.16 -23.41 25.38
N ASP A 96 -13.40 -22.41 26.22
CA ASP A 96 -13.94 -22.63 27.56
C ASP A 96 -15.38 -23.14 27.35
N ALA A 97 -15.49 -24.46 27.21
CA ALA A 97 -16.72 -25.18 27.47
C ALA A 97 -16.75 -25.47 28.97
N LEU A 98 -17.49 -24.62 29.70
CA LEU A 98 -18.25 -24.80 30.95
C LEU A 98 -18.32 -23.46 31.70
#